data_AF-A0A0W0ZY17-F1
#
_entry.id   AF-A0A0W0ZY17-F1
#
_cell.length_a   1.000
_cell.length_b   1.000
_cell.length_c   1.000
_cell.angle_alpha   90.00
_cell.angle_beta   90.00
_cell.angle_gamma   90.00
#
_symmetry.space_group_name_H-M   'P 1'
#
loop_
_entity.id
_entity.type
_entity.pdbx_description
1 polymer ?
#
loop_
_entity_poly.entity_id
_entity_poly.type
_entity_poly.pdbx_seq_one_letter_code
_entity_poly.pdbx_strand_id
1 'polypeptide(L)'
;MKIILFGLFLTLTHFAYAQGCIIGEIPSQPRYVCFDGRTLQLAEDGHYRWNAKRGCFVSAVPCCAYKATHYAFYPNPAKIGAAYARCRHDYPFHLGQMQTH
;
A
#
# COMPACT_ATOMS: atom_id res chain seq x y z
N MET A 1 -30.56 7.84 -25.84
CA MET A 1 -29.58 8.52 -24.95
C MET A 1 -29.57 7.99 -23.49
N LYS A 2 -30.21 6.85 -23.17
CA LYS A 2 -30.19 6.28 -21.80
C LYS A 2 -29.00 5.34 -21.51
N ILE A 3 -28.43 4.72 -22.55
CA ILE A 3 -27.36 3.71 -22.41
C ILE A 3 -26.01 4.37 -22.05
N ILE A 4 -25.75 5.58 -22.54
CA ILE A 4 -24.50 6.32 -22.28
C ILE A 4 -24.41 6.75 -20.81
N LEU A 5 -25.55 7.07 -20.17
CA LEU A 5 -25.57 7.44 -18.75
C LEU A 5 -25.22 6.26 -17.82
N PHE A 6 -25.61 5.03 -18.18
CA PHE A 6 -25.34 3.85 -17.36
C PHE A 6 -23.86 3.44 -17.40
N GLY A 7 -23.21 3.59 -18.57
CA GLY A 7 -21.77 3.36 -18.72
C GLY A 7 -20.92 4.35 -17.93
N LEU A 8 -21.33 5.63 -17.89
CA LEU A 8 -20.62 6.68 -17.14
C LEU A 8 -20.72 6.49 -15.61
N PHE A 9 -21.81 5.90 -15.11
CA PHE A 9 -21.99 5.62 -13.69
C PHE A 9 -21.12 4.46 -13.20
N LEU A 10 -20.88 3.46 -14.06
CA LEU A 10 -20.02 2.29 -13.78
C LEU A 10 -18.52 2.64 -13.78
N THR A 11 -18.09 3.64 -14.55
CA THR A 11 -16.69 4.08 -14.56
C THR A 11 -16.33 4.95 -13.35
N LEU A 12 -17.29 5.71 -12.80
CA LEU A 12 -17.09 6.55 -11.61
C LEU A 12 -16.83 5.75 -10.32
N THR A 13 -17.38 4.54 -10.19
CA THR A 13 -17.16 3.70 -9.00
C THR A 13 -15.74 3.12 -8.92
N HIS A 14 -15.01 3.07 -10.04
CA HIS A 14 -13.64 2.56 -10.08
C HIS A 14 -12.57 3.60 -9.71
N PHE A 15 -12.88 4.89 -9.76
CA PHE A 15 -11.95 5.96 -9.35
C PHE A 15 -11.94 6.22 -7.84
N ALA A 16 -12.81 5.58 -7.06
CA ALA A 16 -12.98 5.85 -5.63
C ALA A 16 -12.05 5.05 -4.70
N TYR A 17 -11.14 4.22 -5.24
CA TYR A 17 -10.06 3.62 -4.45
C TYR A 17 -8.84 4.53 -4.38
N ALA A 18 -9.06 5.84 -4.17
CA ALA A 18 -8.00 6.66 -3.60
C ALA A 18 -7.76 6.13 -2.18
N GLN A 19 -6.61 5.49 -1.97
CA GLN A 19 -6.11 5.21 -0.62
C GLN A 19 -5.84 6.58 0.02
N GLY A 20 -6.86 7.20 0.61
CA GLY A 20 -6.75 8.52 1.21
C GLY A 20 -5.77 8.46 2.38
N CYS A 21 -4.76 9.32 2.36
CA CYS A 21 -3.91 9.47 3.53
C CYS A 21 -4.67 10.28 4.58
N ILE A 22 -5.00 9.67 5.72
CA ILE A 22 -5.58 10.43 6.82
C ILE A 22 -4.46 11.28 7.42
N ILE A 23 -4.55 12.59 7.22
CA ILE A 23 -3.61 13.59 7.72
C ILE A 23 -4.25 14.19 8.97
N GLY A 24 -3.59 14.04 10.12
CA GLY A 24 -4.06 14.47 11.43
C GLY A 24 -3.00 14.23 12.50
N GLU A 25 -3.34 14.47 13.77
CA GLU A 25 -2.42 14.20 14.87
C GLU A 25 -2.01 12.71 14.91
N ILE A 26 -0.73 12.46 15.14
CA ILE A 26 -0.18 11.11 15.22
C ILE A 26 -0.59 10.52 16.58
N PRO A 27 -1.44 9.48 16.61
CA PRO A 27 -1.86 8.88 17.87
C PRO A 27 -0.69 8.18 18.57
N SER A 28 -0.76 8.06 19.90
CA SER A 28 0.25 7.35 20.70
C SER A 28 0.35 5.85 20.39
N GLN A 29 -0.74 5.27 19.88
CA GLN A 29 -0.79 3.88 19.43
C GLN A 29 -0.84 3.82 17.91
N PRO A 30 -0.14 2.87 17.28
CA PRO A 30 -0.18 2.72 15.84
C PRO A 30 -1.60 2.44 15.35
N ARG A 31 -1.91 2.92 14.15
CA ARG A 31 -3.21 2.71 13.50
C ARG A 31 -3.11 2.23 12.06
N TYR A 32 -1.90 2.12 11.53
CA TYR A 32 -1.68 1.72 10.16
C TYR A 32 -0.97 0.38 10.07
N VAL A 33 -1.38 -0.40 9.06
CA VAL A 33 -0.58 -1.49 8.51
C VAL A 33 -0.19 -1.08 7.09
N CYS A 34 1.10 -0.89 6.87
CA CYS A 34 1.67 -0.51 5.58
C CYS A 34 2.13 -1.76 4.83
N PHE A 35 1.76 -1.87 3.56
CA PHE A 35 2.27 -2.86 2.62
C PHE A 35 3.18 -2.14 1.63
N ASP A 36 4.48 -2.32 1.81
CA ASP A 36 5.48 -1.62 1.03
C ASP A 36 6.26 -2.60 0.15
N GLY A 37 5.78 -2.79 -1.08
CA GLY A 37 6.21 -3.87 -1.97
C GLY A 37 7.60 -3.68 -2.59
N ARG A 38 7.62 -3.46 -3.90
CA ARG A 38 8.84 -3.22 -4.67
C ARG A 38 8.75 -1.95 -5.50
N THR A 39 9.90 -1.42 -5.89
CA THR A 39 10.01 -0.31 -6.83
C THR A 39 10.96 -0.65 -7.95
N LEU A 40 10.63 -0.20 -9.16
CA LEU A 40 11.50 -0.32 -10.32
C LEU A 40 12.46 0.86 -10.32
N GLN A 41 13.76 0.59 -10.36
CA GLN A 41 14.80 1.62 -10.40
C GLN A 41 15.74 1.36 -11.57
N LEU A 42 16.19 2.43 -12.23
CA LEU A 42 17.25 2.35 -13.23
C LEU A 42 18.59 2.23 -12.52
N ALA A 43 19.33 1.16 -12.79
CA ALA A 43 20.68 0.97 -12.29
C ALA A 43 21.70 1.73 -13.16
N GLU A 44 22.91 1.93 -12.62
CA GLU A 44 23.99 2.67 -13.29
C GLU A 44 24.44 2.03 -14.62
N ASP A 45 24.20 0.73 -14.78
CA ASP A 45 24.46 -0.03 -16.00
C ASP A 45 23.38 0.16 -17.09
N GLY A 46 22.38 1.01 -16.85
CA GLY A 46 21.29 1.29 -17.79
C GLY A 46 20.15 0.28 -17.77
N HIS A 47 20.18 -0.73 -16.88
CA HIS A 47 19.13 -1.73 -16.77
C HIS A 47 18.15 -1.42 -15.63
N TYR A 48 16.87 -1.72 -15.83
CA TYR A 48 15.88 -1.60 -14.75
C TYR A 48 15.92 -2.82 -13.83
N ARG A 49 15.90 -2.58 -12.52
CA ARG A 49 15.91 -3.61 -11.49
C ARG A 49 14.78 -3.37 -10.50
N TRP A 50 14.09 -4.45 -10.13
CA TRP A 50 13.09 -4.42 -9.07
C TRP A 50 13.79 -4.55 -7.70
N ASN A 51 13.60 -3.53 -6.86
CA ASN A 51 14.12 -3.53 -5.49
C ASN A 51 12.98 -3.70 -4.49
N ALA A 52 13.11 -4.70 -3.60
CA ALA A 52 12.24 -4.85 -2.46
C ALA A 52 12.36 -3.63 -1.54
N LYS A 53 11.24 -3.14 -1.02
CA LYS A 53 11.21 -2.06 -0.03
C LYS A 53 11.10 -2.63 1.39
N ARG A 54 10.52 -1.87 2.33
CA ARG A 54 10.44 -2.23 3.77
C ARG A 54 9.51 -3.40 4.09
N GLY A 55 8.67 -3.78 3.14
CA GLY A 55 7.66 -4.81 3.29
C GLY A 55 6.48 -4.44 4.15
N CYS A 56 5.93 -5.43 4.86
CA CYS A 56 4.82 -5.21 5.76
C CYS A 56 5.30 -4.69 7.12
N PHE A 57 4.75 -3.56 7.57
CA PHE A 57 5.05 -2.98 8.88
C PHE A 57 3.87 -2.22 9.48
N VAL A 58 3.90 -2.04 10.80
CA VAL A 58 2.89 -1.29 11.56
C VAL A 58 3.39 0.13 11.80
N SER A 59 2.52 1.13 11.73
CA SER A 59 2.90 2.53 11.94
C SER A 59 1.83 3.38 12.62
N ALA A 60 2.25 4.36 13.43
CA ALA A 60 1.43 5.47 13.89
C ALA A 60 1.39 6.63 12.89
N VAL A 61 2.48 6.81 12.14
CA VAL A 61 2.56 7.77 11.03
C VAL A 61 1.81 7.21 9.83
N PRO A 62 1.03 8.03 9.11
CA PRO A 62 0.32 7.58 7.92
C PRO A 62 1.25 6.98 6.85
N CYS A 63 0.88 5.84 6.28
CA CYS A 63 1.72 5.10 5.33
C CYS A 63 2.09 5.87 4.05
N CYS A 64 1.34 6.92 3.72
CA CYS A 64 1.66 7.79 2.59
C CYS A 64 2.98 8.55 2.80
N ALA A 65 3.36 8.87 4.05
CA ALA A 65 4.64 9.51 4.37
C ALA A 65 5.82 8.62 3.96
N TYR A 66 5.60 7.31 3.91
CA TYR A 66 6.58 6.33 3.49
C TYR A 66 6.55 6.07 1.98
N LYS A 67 5.56 6.56 1.22
CA LYS A 67 5.30 6.13 -0.17
C LYS A 67 5.11 4.60 -0.26
N ALA A 68 4.40 4.03 0.73
CA ALA A 68 4.02 2.63 0.72
C ALA A 68 3.07 2.34 -0.46
N THR A 69 3.17 1.14 -1.05
CA THR A 69 2.36 0.75 -2.21
C THR A 69 0.88 0.64 -1.86
N HIS A 70 0.58 0.00 -0.72
CA HIS A 70 -0.77 -0.12 -0.19
C HIS A 70 -0.75 0.05 1.32
N TYR A 71 -1.89 0.39 1.90
CA TYR A 71 -2.04 0.49 3.35
C TYR A 71 -3.48 0.36 3.80
N ALA A 72 -3.64 0.00 5.07
CA ALA A 72 -4.93 -0.02 5.75
C ALA A 72 -4.84 0.77 7.05
N PHE A 73 -5.90 1.53 7.34
CA PHE A 73 -6.08 2.25 8.59
C PHE A 73 -7.09 1.51 9.48
N TYR A 74 -6.77 1.39 10.76
CA TYR A 74 -7.59 0.74 11.77
C TYR A 74 -7.89 1.73 12.89
N PRO A 75 -9.13 2.24 12.99
CA PRO A 75 -9.53 3.13 14.08
C PRO A 75 -9.36 2.48 15.46
N ASN A 76 -9.60 1.16 15.55
CA ASN A 76 -9.37 0.37 16.74
C ASN A 76 -8.00 -0.35 16.65
N PRO A 77 -7.00 0.02 17.49
CA PRO A 77 -5.66 -0.55 17.45
C PRO A 77 -5.59 -2.04 17.78
N ALA A 78 -6.57 -2.59 18.50
CA ALA A 78 -6.63 -4.03 18.81
C ALA A 78 -6.76 -4.91 17.55
N LYS A 79 -7.24 -4.35 16.42
CA LYS A 79 -7.39 -5.09 15.16
C LYS A 79 -6.09 -5.15 14.33
N ILE A 80 -5.05 -4.43 14.72
CA ILE A 80 -3.81 -4.31 13.95
C ILE A 80 -3.03 -5.62 13.95
N GLY A 81 -2.97 -6.35 15.07
CA GLY A 81 -2.17 -7.58 15.16
C GLY A 81 -2.57 -8.61 14.10
N ALA A 82 -3.87 -8.91 13.99
CA ALA A 82 -4.37 -9.84 12.98
C ALA A 82 -4.20 -9.31 11.54
N ALA A 83 -4.34 -8.00 11.32
CA ALA A 83 -4.12 -7.40 10.02
C ALA A 83 -2.64 -7.44 9.59
N TYR A 84 -1.73 -7.16 10.52
CA TYR A 84 -0.30 -7.22 10.29
C TYR A 84 0.17 -8.66 10.02
N ALA A 85 -0.34 -9.63 10.78
CA ALA A 85 -0.06 -11.05 10.56
C ALA A 85 -0.46 -11.49 9.13
N ARG A 86 -1.66 -11.10 8.67
CA ARG A 86 -2.09 -11.36 7.29
C ARG A 86 -1.19 -10.68 6.26
N CYS A 87 -0.87 -9.40 6.47
CA CYS A 87 0.05 -8.68 5.59
C CYS A 87 1.36 -9.46 5.41
N ARG A 88 1.96 -9.91 6.52
CA ARG A 88 3.22 -10.67 6.51
C ARG A 88 3.08 -12.03 5.84
N HIS A 89 1.97 -12.72 6.05
CA HIS A 89 1.69 -14.02 5.43
C HIS A 89 1.59 -13.90 3.90
N ASP A 90 0.88 -12.88 3.42
CA ASP A 90 0.62 -12.69 1.99
C ASP A 90 1.70 -11.85 1.28
N TYR A 91 2.77 -11.47 1.99
CA TYR A 91 3.81 -10.58 1.47
C TYR A 91 4.72 -11.33 0.47
N PRO A 92 4.68 -11.02 -0.83
CA PRO A 92 5.29 -11.87 -1.86
C PRO A 92 6.75 -11.53 -2.14
N PHE A 93 7.29 -10.48 -1.52
CA PHE A 93 8.63 -9.97 -1.83
C PHE A 93 9.61 -10.33 -0.72
N HIS A 94 10.79 -10.83 -1.08
CA HIS A 94 11.84 -11.13 -0.10
C HIS A 94 13.12 -10.36 -0.42
N LEU A 95 13.76 -9.82 0.61
CA LEU A 95 15.06 -9.15 0.51
C LEU A 95 16.08 -10.13 -0.09
N GLY A 96 16.86 -9.66 -1.07
CA GLY A 96 17.90 -10.46 -1.74
C GLY A 96 17.42 -11.34 -2.89
N GLN A 97 16.11 -11.43 -3.15
CA GLN A 97 15.64 -12.07 -4.38
C GLN A 97 15.79 -11.09 -5.56
N MET A 98 16.59 -11.47 -6.55
CA MET A 98 16.61 -10.82 -7.85
C MET A 98 15.26 -11.11 -8.52
N GLN A 99 14.41 -10.09 -8.61
CA GLN A 99 13.05 -10.25 -9.15
C GLN A 99 13.06 -9.77 -10.61
N THR A 100 13.80 -10.49 -11.45
CA THR A 100 13.71 -10.34 -12.91
C THR A 100 12.41 -11.00 -13.37
N HIS A 101 11.62 -10.30 -14.19
CA HIS A 101 10.58 -10.94 -15.00
C HIS A 101 11.21 -11.46 -16.29
#